data_AF-A0A427DYQ6-F1
#
_entry.id   AF-A0A427DYQ6-F1
#
_cell.length_a   1.000
_cell.length_b   1.000
_cell.length_c   1.000
_cell.angle_alpha   90.00
_cell.angle_beta   90.00
_cell.angle_gamma   90.00
#
_symmetry.space_group_name_H-M   'P 1'
#
loop_
_entity.id
_entity.type
_entity.pdbx_description
1 polymer ?
#
loop_
_entity_poly.entity_id
_entity_poly.type
_entity_poly.pdbx_seq_one_letter_code
_entity_poly.pdbx_strand_id
1 'polypeptide(L)'
;MSWLESIRNWNYSIEPVMEWLRTTAGFHLEVWGWPAYIGITLFFIGLGLAFPATRGLTSLIVSGTVRMAFTYIQIVVSLLTVQLTMFVGKLLLAFFHRARRYVSDYISRARG
;
A
#
# COMPACT_ATOMS: atom_id res chain seq x y z
N MET A 1 -2.51 18.14 -45.92
CA MET A 1 -3.30 16.90 -45.80
C MET A 1 -4.54 17.23 -44.98
N SER A 2 -5.74 17.05 -45.51
CA SER A 2 -6.96 17.41 -44.76
C SER A 2 -7.28 16.35 -43.69
N TRP A 3 -7.95 16.72 -42.59
CA TRP A 3 -8.41 15.78 -41.55
C TRP A 3 -9.14 14.59 -42.17
N LEU A 4 -10.05 14.86 -43.12
CA LEU A 4 -10.86 13.85 -43.80
C LEU A 4 -10.00 12.80 -44.54
N GLU A 5 -8.91 13.22 -45.18
CA GLU A 5 -7.96 12.30 -45.81
C GLU A 5 -7.15 11.50 -44.79
N SER A 6 -6.84 12.10 -43.63
CA SER A 6 -6.16 11.43 -42.52
C SER A 6 -7.00 10.31 -41.92
N ILE A 7 -8.31 10.54 -41.71
CA ILE A 7 -9.24 9.49 -41.25
C ILE A 7 -9.44 8.43 -42.32
N ARG A 8 -9.61 8.83 -43.58
CA ARG A 8 -9.85 7.88 -44.68
C ARG A 8 -8.67 6.94 -44.91
N ASN A 9 -7.45 7.41 -44.68
CA ASN A 9 -6.22 6.63 -44.79
C ASN A 9 -5.75 6.07 -43.44
N TRP A 10 -6.57 6.14 -42.39
CA TRP A 10 -6.16 5.68 -41.06
C TRP A 10 -6.07 4.15 -41.06
N ASN A 11 -4.84 3.64 -40.92
CA ASN A 11 -4.51 2.22 -40.90
C ASN A 11 -4.87 1.52 -39.57
N TYR A 12 -5.83 2.03 -38.80
CA TYR A 12 -6.11 1.58 -37.43
C TYR A 12 -4.86 1.57 -36.52
N SER A 13 -3.84 2.36 -36.84
CA SER A 13 -2.63 2.41 -36.04
C SER A 13 -2.95 3.06 -34.69
N ILE A 14 -2.58 2.36 -33.61
CA ILE A 14 -2.66 2.87 -32.23
C ILE A 14 -1.49 3.80 -31.89
N GLU A 15 -0.51 3.90 -32.78
CA GLU A 15 0.71 4.67 -32.60
C GLU A 15 0.45 6.14 -32.22
N PRO A 16 -0.49 6.88 -32.82
CA PRO A 16 -0.79 8.26 -32.40
C PRO A 16 -1.33 8.34 -30.97
N VAL A 17 -2.09 7.33 -30.53
CA VAL A 17 -2.63 7.23 -29.17
C VAL A 17 -1.51 6.93 -28.18
N MET A 18 -0.59 6.04 -28.56
CA MET A 18 0.58 5.68 -27.73
C MET A 18 1.56 6.85 -27.61
N GLU A 19 1.77 7.60 -28.69
CA GLU A 19 2.58 8.82 -28.70
C GLU A 19 1.96 9.88 -27.78
N TRP A 20 0.65 10.16 -27.94
CA TRP A 20 -0.08 11.07 -27.06
C TRP A 20 0.01 10.67 -25.57
N LEU A 21 -0.11 9.37 -25.28
CA LEU A 21 0.04 8.83 -23.93
C LEU A 21 1.45 9.06 -23.38
N ARG A 22 2.48 8.78 -24.18
CA ARG A 22 3.88 8.98 -23.80
C ARG A 22 4.18 10.45 -23.55
N THR A 23 3.76 11.35 -24.42
CA THR A 23 3.99 12.79 -24.26
C THR A 23 3.25 13.34 -23.05
N THR A 24 1.99 12.94 -22.84
CA THR A 24 1.18 13.37 -21.70
C THR A 24 1.75 12.83 -20.38
N ALA A 25 2.14 11.57 -20.33
CA ALA A 25 2.77 10.97 -19.16
C ALA A 25 4.11 11.65 -18.84
N GLY A 26 4.94 11.91 -19.87
CA GLY A 26 6.20 12.64 -19.73
C GLY A 26 6.01 14.04 -19.13
N PHE A 27 5.04 14.80 -19.66
CA PHE A 27 4.72 16.13 -19.13
C PHE A 27 4.32 16.08 -17.65
N HIS A 28 3.44 15.17 -17.25
CA HIS A 28 3.00 15.08 -15.86
C HIS A 28 4.14 14.63 -14.92
N LEU A 29 5.03 13.75 -15.39
CA LEU A 29 6.21 13.32 -14.64
C LEU A 29 7.20 14.46 -14.43
N GLU A 30 7.42 15.31 -15.42
CA GLU A 30 8.31 16.47 -15.30
C GLU A 30 7.74 17.55 -14.35
N VAL A 31 6.42 17.78 -14.42
CA VAL A 31 5.78 18.86 -13.65
C VAL A 31 5.49 18.45 -12.20
N TRP A 32 4.99 17.24 -11.97
CA TRP A 32 4.53 16.80 -10.65
C TRP A 32 5.51 15.83 -9.98
N GLY A 33 6.40 15.19 -10.75
CA GLY A 33 7.34 14.21 -10.22
C GLY A 33 6.66 12.89 -9.83
N TRP A 34 7.00 12.37 -8.65
CA TRP A 34 6.56 11.03 -8.22
C TRP A 34 5.04 10.82 -8.10
N PRO A 35 4.20 11.81 -7.72
CA PRO A 35 2.75 11.61 -7.64
C PRO A 35 2.10 11.35 -9.01
N ALA A 36 2.73 11.79 -10.11
CA ALA A 36 2.21 11.54 -11.46
C ALA A 36 2.17 10.05 -11.79
N TYR A 37 3.08 9.24 -11.24
CA TYR A 37 3.02 7.78 -11.40
C TYR A 37 1.70 7.20 -10.89
N ILE A 38 1.17 7.70 -9.77
CA ILE A 38 -0.11 7.23 -9.22
C ILE A 38 -1.25 7.54 -10.20
N GLY A 39 -1.29 8.76 -10.72
CA GLY A 39 -2.31 9.18 -11.70
C GLY A 39 -2.25 8.35 -12.99
N ILE A 40 -1.05 8.14 -13.52
CA ILE A 40 -0.82 7.32 -14.72
C ILE A 40 -1.25 5.87 -14.48
N THR A 41 -0.88 5.28 -13.33
CA THR A 41 -1.29 3.92 -12.97
C THR A 41 -2.82 3.80 -12.87
N LEU A 42 -3.49 4.76 -12.25
CA LEU A 42 -4.96 4.78 -12.16
C LEU A 42 -5.62 4.92 -13.54
N PHE A 43 -5.03 5.70 -14.45
CA PHE A 43 -5.50 5.81 -15.83
C PHE A 43 -5.45 4.46 -16.55
N PHE A 44 -4.34 3.72 -16.48
CA PHE A 44 -4.23 2.39 -17.09
C PHE A 44 -5.19 1.37 -16.46
N ILE A 45 -5.40 1.44 -15.15
CA ILE A 45 -6.42 0.61 -14.47
C ILE A 45 -7.81 0.95 -15.00
N GLY A 46 -8.15 2.24 -15.09
CA GLY A 46 -9.44 2.69 -15.64
C GLY A 46 -9.64 2.23 -17.08
N LEU A 47 -8.60 2.30 -17.90
CA LEU A 47 -8.60 1.83 -19.29
C LEU A 47 -8.83 0.31 -19.35
N GLY A 48 -8.12 -0.47 -18.53
CA GLY A 48 -8.31 -1.93 -18.42
C GLY A 48 -9.70 -2.33 -17.91
N LEU A 49 -10.33 -1.51 -17.07
CA LEU A 49 -11.70 -1.71 -16.60
C LEU A 49 -12.75 -1.26 -17.63
N ALA A 50 -12.43 -0.29 -18.49
CA ALA A 50 -13.34 0.21 -19.51
C ALA A 50 -13.62 -0.86 -20.57
N PHE A 51 -12.61 -1.64 -20.96
CA PHE A 51 -12.76 -2.73 -21.93
C PHE A 51 -13.31 -4.02 -21.30
N PRO A 52 -14.43 -4.58 -21.80
CA PRO A 52 -15.05 -5.78 -21.21
C PRO A 52 -14.12 -7.00 -21.16
N ALA A 53 -13.28 -7.17 -22.19
CA ALA A 53 -12.35 -8.29 -22.31
C ALA A 53 -11.25 -8.29 -21.22
N THR A 54 -10.80 -7.11 -20.80
CA THR A 54 -9.71 -6.97 -19.81
C THR A 54 -10.21 -6.71 -18.40
N ARG A 55 -11.48 -6.28 -18.25
CA ARG A 55 -12.09 -5.90 -16.97
C ARG A 55 -11.90 -6.95 -15.88
N GLY A 56 -12.14 -8.23 -16.19
CA GLY A 56 -11.99 -9.33 -15.23
C GLY A 56 -10.54 -9.46 -14.72
N LEU A 57 -9.57 -9.46 -15.65
CA LEU A 57 -8.15 -9.54 -15.33
C LEU A 57 -7.69 -8.33 -14.51
N THR A 58 -8.04 -7.12 -14.94
CA THR A 58 -7.68 -5.88 -14.24
C THR A 58 -8.28 -5.84 -12.84
N SER A 59 -9.54 -6.24 -12.67
CA SER A 59 -10.18 -6.33 -11.35
C SER A 59 -9.49 -7.34 -10.43
N LEU A 60 -9.08 -8.50 -10.95
CA LEU A 60 -8.36 -9.50 -10.17
C LEU A 60 -6.99 -8.99 -9.71
N ILE A 61 -6.24 -8.36 -10.60
CA ILE A 61 -4.91 -7.80 -10.28
C ILE A 61 -5.05 -6.71 -9.21
N VAL A 62 -5.97 -5.76 -9.40
CA VAL A 62 -6.19 -4.66 -8.44
C VAL A 62 -6.63 -5.22 -7.08
N SER A 63 -7.61 -6.13 -7.06
CA SER A 63 -8.08 -6.75 -5.82
C SER A 63 -6.96 -7.54 -5.13
N GLY A 64 -6.14 -8.27 -5.88
CA GLY A 64 -5.02 -9.05 -5.35
C GLY A 64 -3.97 -8.16 -4.70
N THR A 65 -3.55 -7.10 -5.40
CA THR A 65 -2.56 -6.15 -4.90
C THR A 65 -3.05 -5.43 -3.65
N VAL A 66 -4.29 -4.93 -3.65
CA VAL A 66 -4.88 -4.26 -2.49
C VAL A 66 -4.95 -5.21 -1.29
N ARG A 67 -5.42 -6.44 -1.51
CA ARG A 67 -5.48 -7.47 -0.45
C ARG A 67 -4.09 -7.75 0.13
N MET A 68 -3.07 -7.92 -0.73
CA MET A 68 -1.69 -8.14 -0.27
C MET A 68 -1.16 -6.98 0.57
N ALA A 69 -1.42 -5.74 0.17
CA ALA A 69 -1.03 -4.56 0.93
C ALA A 69 -1.67 -4.54 2.33
N PHE A 70 -2.99 -4.80 2.41
CA PHE A 70 -3.68 -4.87 3.70
C PHE A 70 -3.21 -6.04 4.57
N THR A 71 -3.00 -7.21 3.98
CA THR A 71 -2.43 -8.36 4.71
C THR A 71 -1.06 -8.03 5.27
N TYR A 72 -0.19 -7.37 4.50
CA TYR A 72 1.11 -6.94 4.97
C TYR A 72 1.00 -5.97 6.14
N ILE A 73 0.16 -4.94 6.04
CA ILE A 73 -0.10 -3.98 7.13
C ILE A 73 -0.59 -4.73 8.38
N GLN A 74 -1.54 -5.65 8.22
CA GLN A 74 -2.07 -6.44 9.33
C GLN A 74 -0.97 -7.27 10.01
N ILE A 75 -0.07 -7.89 9.26
CA ILE A 75 1.05 -8.66 9.81
C ILE A 75 1.98 -7.74 10.61
N VAL A 76 2.35 -6.58 10.06
CA VAL A 76 3.22 -5.61 10.75
C VAL A 76 2.58 -5.14 12.06
N VAL A 77 1.29 -4.79 12.03
CA VAL A 77 0.54 -4.37 13.23
C VAL A 77 0.44 -5.49 14.26
N SER A 78 0.22 -6.73 13.81
CA SER A 78 0.18 -7.90 14.69
C SER A 78 1.53 -8.10 15.39
N LEU A 79 2.63 -7.96 14.63
CA LEU A 79 3.98 -8.08 15.17
C LEU A 79 4.26 -7.01 16.23
N LEU A 80 3.90 -5.76 15.96
CA LEU A 80 4.02 -4.65 16.92
C LEU A 80 3.21 -4.92 18.19
N THR A 81 1.99 -5.44 18.04
CA THR A 81 1.10 -5.76 19.17
C THR A 81 1.69 -6.85 20.06
N VAL A 82 2.27 -7.89 19.47
CA VAL A 82 2.94 -8.98 20.21
C VAL A 82 4.16 -8.45 20.98
N GLN A 83 4.99 -7.61 20.34
CA GLN A 83 6.16 -7.02 21.00
C GLN A 83 5.75 -6.13 22.17
N LEU A 84 4.71 -5.31 21.99
CA LEU A 84 4.18 -4.43 23.03
C LEU A 84 3.60 -5.23 24.19
N THR A 85 2.84 -6.30 23.90
CA THR A 85 2.29 -7.19 24.92
C THR A 85 3.39 -7.89 25.71
N MET A 86 4.45 -8.36 25.03
CA MET A 86 5.60 -8.99 25.68
C MET A 86 6.35 -8.00 26.58
N PHE A 87 6.49 -6.75 26.15
CA PHE A 87 7.10 -5.69 26.95
C PHE A 87 6.26 -5.39 28.21
N VAL A 88 4.94 -5.24 28.06
CA VAL A 88 4.01 -5.05 29.19
C VAL A 88 4.08 -6.23 30.16
N GLY A 89 4.10 -7.47 29.64
CA GLY A 89 4.24 -8.67 30.47
C GLY A 89 5.55 -8.66 31.28
N LYS A 90 6.67 -8.28 30.66
CA LYS A 90 7.97 -8.13 31.36
C LYS A 90 7.92 -7.05 32.44
N LEU A 91 7.28 -5.91 32.16
CA LEU A 91 7.09 -4.84 33.15
C LEU A 91 6.28 -5.32 34.35
N LEU A 92 5.15 -6.00 34.11
CA LEU A 92 4.30 -6.54 35.17
C LEU A 92 5.06 -7.55 36.05
N LEU A 93 5.84 -8.43 35.43
CA LEU A 93 6.70 -9.37 36.17
C LEU A 93 7.75 -8.64 37.02
N ALA A 94 8.37 -7.58 36.48
CA ALA A 94 9.32 -6.77 37.21
C ALA A 94 8.67 -6.09 38.42
N PHE A 95 7.47 -5.51 38.27
CA PHE A 95 6.70 -4.94 39.38
C PHE A 95 6.33 -6.00 40.41
N PHE A 96 5.87 -7.18 39.98
CA PHE A 96 5.56 -8.28 40.88
C PHE A 96 6.78 -8.73 41.68
N HIS A 97 7.94 -8.86 41.04
CA HIS A 97 9.19 -9.24 41.71
C HIS A 97 9.66 -8.17 42.70
N ARG A 98 9.45 -6.90 42.36
CA ARG A 98 9.76 -5.78 43.26
C ARG A 98 8.80 -5.73 44.46
N ALA A 99 7.50 -5.93 44.23
CA ALA A 99 6.49 -5.99 45.28
C ALA A 99 6.73 -7.18 46.23
N ARG A 100 7.04 -8.37 45.69
CA ARG A 100 7.40 -9.54 46.49
C ARG A 100 8.62 -9.30 47.38
N ARG A 101 9.67 -8.67 46.83
CA ARG A 101 10.87 -8.30 47.62
C ARG A 101 10.51 -7.30 48.73
N TYR A 102 9.76 -6.26 48.41
CA TYR A 102 9.32 -5.27 49.39
C TYR A 102 8.52 -5.90 50.54
N VAL A 103 7.57 -6.79 50.23
CA VAL A 103 6.77 -7.50 51.23
C VAL A 103 7.64 -8.42 52.09
N SER A 104 8.58 -9.15 51.47
CA SER A 104 9.53 -9.99 52.19
C SER A 104 10.39 -9.18 53.16
N ASP A 105 10.91 -8.04 52.74
CA ASP A 105 11.74 -7.16 53.58
C ASP A 105 10.92 -6.56 54.73
N TYR A 106 9.66 -6.19 54.47
CA TYR A 106 8.75 -5.67 55.49
C TYR A 106 8.45 -6.72 56.57
N ILE A 107 8.13 -7.96 56.17
CA ILE A 107 7.86 -9.06 57.10
C ILE A 107 9.11 -9.42 57.92
N SER A 108 10.29 -9.44 57.28
CA SER A 108 11.56 -9.70 57.99
C SER A 108 11.87 -8.63 59.04
N ARG A 109 11.60 -7.36 58.75
CA ARG A 109 11.77 -6.25 59.71
C ARG A 109 10.73 -6.24 60.82
N ALA A 110 9.52 -6.75 60.57
CA ALA A 110 8.46 -6.80 61.57
C ALA A 110 8.61 -8.00 62.53
N ARG A 111 9.45 -8.98 62.20
CA ARG A 111 9.72 -10.19 63.02
C ARG A 111 11.03 -10.13 63.82
N GLY A 112 11.92 -9.18 63.52
CA GLY A 112 13.11 -8.88 64.32
C GLY A 112 12.83 -7.72 65.26
#